data_AF-A0A5C8Q2J0-F1
#
_entry.id   AF-A0A5C8Q2J0-F1
#
_cell.length_a   1.000
_cell.length_b   1.000
_cell.length_c   1.000
_cell.angle_alpha   90.00
_cell.angle_beta   90.00
_cell.angle_gamma   90.00
#
_symmetry.space_group_name_H-M   'P 1'
#
loop_
_entity.id
_entity.type
_entity.pdbx_description
1 polymer ?
#
loop_
_entity_poly.entity_id
_entity_poly.type
_entity_poly.pdbx_seq_one_letter_code
_entity_poly.pdbx_strand_id
1 'polypeptide(L)'
;MAQHGPALPYDTAWALITLHTAPEETDLVRAWAGEHPDSAPGVHHDHWDHLSSTEQRRRRTWLQRHGHSPIQLLSLDQRLIHSTGLYVLDWGHPPEPGNTANDEHVTDAIRKEPAPQNGDTSAATVNHGEAIPG
;
A
#
# COMPACT_ATOMS: atom_id res chain seq x y z
N MET A 1 15.11 20.76 7.06
CA MET A 1 14.01 21.65 6.60
C MET A 1 13.29 20.92 5.48
N ALA A 2 12.13 20.31 5.74
CA ALA A 2 11.31 19.70 4.69
C ALA A 2 9.87 19.43 5.18
N GLN A 3 8.93 19.44 4.22
CA GLN A 3 7.80 18.49 4.13
C GLN A 3 6.57 18.70 5.00
N HIS A 4 5.91 19.85 4.90
CA HIS A 4 4.48 19.91 5.20
C HIS A 4 3.84 20.49 3.94
N GLY A 5 3.01 19.69 3.25
CA GLY A 5 2.45 20.05 1.93
C GLY A 5 1.84 21.45 1.97
N PRO A 6 1.44 22.11 0.86
CA PRO A 6 0.99 21.62 -0.45
C PRO A 6 1.91 22.07 -1.59
N ALA A 7 3.16 22.42 -1.32
CA ALA A 7 4.08 22.66 -2.41
C ALA A 7 4.56 21.28 -2.87
N LEU A 8 3.81 20.68 -3.79
CA LEU A 8 4.50 19.99 -4.87
C LEU A 8 5.68 20.92 -5.23
N PRO A 9 6.94 20.47 -5.12
CA PRO A 9 8.09 21.35 -5.28
C PRO A 9 7.88 22.20 -6.51
N TYR A 10 8.22 23.49 -6.43
CA TYR A 10 7.88 24.44 -7.51
C TYR A 10 8.28 23.89 -8.88
N ASP A 11 9.46 23.26 -8.95
CA ASP A 11 9.98 22.71 -10.18
C ASP A 11 9.16 21.49 -10.67
N THR A 12 8.75 20.61 -9.76
CA THR A 12 7.82 19.52 -10.08
C THR A 12 6.46 20.06 -10.53
N ALA A 13 5.96 21.13 -9.91
CA ALA A 13 4.70 21.77 -10.29
C ALA A 13 4.77 22.39 -11.68
N TRP A 14 5.84 23.13 -11.95
CA TRP A 14 6.14 23.66 -13.27
C TRP A 14 6.18 22.54 -14.30
N ALA A 15 6.95 21.47 -14.06
CA ALA A 15 7.10 20.36 -14.99
C ALA A 15 5.77 19.66 -15.30
N LEU A 16 4.94 19.39 -14.28
CA LEU A 16 3.62 18.78 -14.48
C LEU A 16 2.65 19.71 -15.23
N ILE A 17 2.65 21.01 -14.92
CA ILE A 17 1.81 21.98 -15.64
C ILE A 17 2.26 22.06 -17.10
N THR A 18 3.57 22.15 -17.36
CA THR A 18 4.13 22.16 -18.72
C THR A 18 3.70 20.92 -19.51
N LEU A 19 3.85 19.71 -18.95
CA LEU A 19 3.40 18.49 -19.63
C LEU A 19 1.88 18.48 -19.88
N HIS A 20 1.09 19.08 -19.00
CA HIS A 20 -0.36 19.14 -19.14
C HIS A 20 -0.79 20.15 -20.21
N THR A 21 -0.13 21.31 -20.30
CA THR A 21 -0.51 22.38 -21.21
C THR A 21 0.16 22.29 -22.57
N ALA A 22 1.36 21.72 -22.65
CA ALA A 22 2.20 21.62 -23.85
C ALA A 22 2.95 20.25 -23.89
N PRO A 23 2.26 19.15 -24.20
CA PRO A 23 2.85 17.81 -24.20
C PRO A 23 4.06 17.64 -25.12
N GLU A 24 4.16 18.45 -26.18
CA GLU A 24 5.31 18.51 -27.09
C GLU A 24 6.61 18.96 -26.40
N GLU A 25 6.53 19.65 -25.25
CA GLU A 25 7.69 20.07 -24.45
C GLU A 25 8.26 18.94 -23.57
N THR A 26 7.88 17.68 -23.84
CA THR A 26 8.41 16.50 -23.15
C THR A 26 9.95 16.48 -23.11
N ASP A 27 10.62 16.89 -24.17
CA ASP A 27 12.09 16.90 -24.24
C ASP A 27 12.71 17.97 -23.33
N LEU A 28 12.05 19.13 -23.16
CA LEU A 28 12.47 20.18 -22.22
C LEU A 28 12.41 19.66 -20.78
N VAL A 29 11.28 19.03 -20.43
CA VAL A 29 11.08 18.46 -19.10
C VAL A 29 12.05 17.30 -18.84
N ARG A 30 12.35 16.48 -19.87
CA ARG A 30 13.35 15.42 -19.78
C ARG A 30 14.76 15.95 -19.54
N ALA A 31 15.15 17.02 -20.25
CA ALA A 31 16.44 17.65 -20.05
C ALA A 31 16.56 18.20 -18.61
N TRP A 32 15.54 18.92 -18.14
CA TRP A 32 15.48 19.42 -16.77
C TRP A 32 15.57 18.32 -15.71
N ALA A 33 14.82 17.22 -15.89
CA ALA A 33 14.85 16.07 -14.98
C ALA A 33 16.22 15.37 -14.97
N GLY A 34 16.91 15.34 -16.11
CA GLY A 34 18.27 14.80 -16.21
C GLY A 34 19.31 15.61 -15.42
N GLU A 35 19.10 16.91 -15.23
CA GLU A 35 19.96 17.77 -14.41
C GLU A 35 19.66 17.66 -12.90
N HIS A 36 18.49 17.11 -12.53
CA HIS A 36 18.02 16.97 -11.15
C HIS A 36 17.64 15.51 -10.84
N PRO A 37 18.63 14.59 -10.83
CA PRO A 37 18.36 13.18 -10.56
C PRO A 37 18.07 12.96 -9.08
N ASP A 38 16.81 13.12 -8.68
CA ASP A 38 16.40 12.95 -7.29
C ASP A 38 16.16 11.48 -6.94
N SER A 39 15.44 10.74 -7.80
CA SER A 39 14.86 9.43 -7.46
C SER A 39 14.40 8.67 -8.71
N ALA A 40 13.95 7.42 -8.51
CA ALA A 40 13.42 6.58 -9.58
C ALA A 40 12.23 7.26 -10.28
N PRO A 41 12.23 7.38 -11.61
CA PRO A 41 11.19 8.11 -12.33
C PRO A 41 9.82 7.44 -12.22
N GLY A 42 8.77 8.24 -12.34
CA GLY A 42 7.38 7.82 -12.26
C GLY A 42 6.59 8.49 -11.13
N VAL A 43 5.34 8.05 -11.00
CA VAL A 43 4.43 8.49 -9.94
C VAL A 43 4.54 7.52 -8.77
N HIS A 44 4.79 8.05 -7.58
CA HIS A 44 4.93 7.32 -6.33
C HIS A 44 3.90 7.81 -5.33
N HIS A 45 3.48 6.94 -4.40
CA HIS A 45 2.52 7.32 -3.38
C HIS A 45 3.21 7.75 -2.08
N ASP A 46 2.65 8.78 -1.46
CA ASP A 46 3.09 9.28 -0.17
C ASP A 46 2.66 8.35 0.97
N HIS A 47 3.46 8.32 2.02
CA HIS A 47 3.24 7.51 3.22
C HIS A 47 2.44 8.34 4.22
N TRP A 48 1.12 8.11 4.28
CA TRP A 48 0.21 8.88 5.12
C TRP A 48 0.57 8.89 6.60
N ASP A 49 1.15 7.80 7.09
CA ASP A 49 1.67 7.58 8.44
C ASP A 49 2.88 8.45 8.78
N HIS A 50 3.68 8.84 7.77
CA HIS A 50 4.80 9.76 7.94
C HIS A 50 4.37 11.25 7.91
N LEU A 51 3.13 11.53 7.53
CA LEU A 51 2.61 12.90 7.48
C LEU A 51 2.19 13.38 8.88
N SER A 52 2.44 14.66 9.15
CA SER A 52 1.92 15.31 10.36
C SER A 52 0.39 15.29 10.37
N SER A 53 -0.20 15.27 11.56
CA SER A 53 -1.66 15.25 11.73
C SER A 53 -2.37 16.43 11.06
N THR A 54 -1.72 17.61 11.03
CA THR A 54 -2.18 18.80 10.31
C THR A 54 -2.23 18.56 8.81
N GLU A 55 -1.18 17.95 8.23
CA GLU A 55 -1.10 17.68 6.79
C GLU A 55 -2.08 16.57 6.37
N GLN A 56 -2.20 15.50 7.17
CA GLN A 56 -3.20 14.46 6.94
C GLN A 56 -4.62 15.06 6.91
N ARG A 57 -4.94 15.92 7.89
CA ARG A 57 -6.26 16.58 7.95
C ARG A 57 -6.50 17.42 6.70
N ARG A 58 -5.51 18.20 6.28
CA ARG A 58 -5.66 19.07 5.11
C ARG A 58 -5.82 18.27 3.81
N ARG A 59 -5.02 17.23 3.59
CA ARG A 59 -5.16 16.35 2.41
C ARG A 59 -6.51 15.62 2.41
N ARG A 60 -6.98 15.14 3.56
CA ARG A 60 -8.34 14.57 3.69
C ARG A 60 -9.41 15.59 3.31
N THR A 61 -9.32 16.82 3.81
CA THR A 61 -10.28 17.88 3.44
C THR A 61 -10.26 18.18 1.94
N TRP A 62 -9.09 18.19 1.30
CA TRP A 62 -8.99 18.34 -0.15
C TRP A 62 -9.66 17.17 -0.88
N LEU A 63 -9.29 15.93 -0.53
CA LEU A 63 -9.84 14.73 -1.17
C LEU A 63 -11.35 14.63 -0.97
N GLN A 64 -11.88 15.04 0.18
CA GLN A 64 -13.32 15.13 0.42
C GLN A 64 -14.01 16.16 -0.50
N ARG A 65 -13.33 17.24 -0.88
CA ARG A 65 -13.88 18.28 -1.76
C ARG A 65 -13.74 17.96 -3.24
N HIS A 66 -12.62 17.37 -3.64
CA HIS A 66 -12.22 17.22 -5.04
C HIS A 66 -12.24 15.77 -5.53
N GLY A 67 -12.34 14.78 -4.64
CA GLY A 67 -12.29 13.35 -4.94
C GLY A 67 -10.90 12.83 -5.33
N HIS A 68 -10.04 13.70 -5.83
CA HIS A 68 -8.74 13.37 -6.42
C HIS A 68 -7.62 14.25 -5.86
N SER A 69 -6.41 13.73 -5.89
CA SER A 69 -5.21 14.51 -5.60
C SER A 69 -4.94 15.55 -6.70
N PRO A 70 -4.11 16.58 -6.45
CA PRO A 70 -3.74 17.55 -7.47
C PRO A 70 -3.13 16.92 -8.73
N ILE A 71 -2.30 15.88 -8.58
CA ILE A 71 -1.66 15.18 -9.71
C ILE A 71 -2.70 14.41 -10.52
N GLN A 72 -3.64 13.74 -9.85
CA GLN A 72 -4.73 13.02 -10.51
C GLN A 72 -5.66 13.98 -11.28
N LEU A 73 -5.88 15.19 -10.77
CA LEU A 73 -6.68 16.21 -11.46
C LEU A 73 -6.05 16.68 -12.77
N LEU A 74 -4.72 16.65 -12.90
CA LEU A 74 -4.03 16.97 -14.16
C LEU A 74 -4.22 15.90 -15.23
N SER A 75 -4.71 14.71 -14.88
CA SER A 75 -5.03 13.62 -15.81
C SER A 75 -3.87 13.28 -16.77
N LEU A 76 -2.63 13.45 -16.31
CA LEU A 76 -1.43 13.13 -17.07
C LEU A 76 -1.22 11.62 -17.16
N ASP A 77 -0.79 11.15 -18.33
CA ASP A 77 -0.41 9.75 -18.50
C ASP A 77 0.84 9.45 -17.64
N GLN A 78 0.74 8.44 -16.77
CA GLN A 78 1.88 8.00 -15.96
C GLN A 78 3.05 7.53 -16.82
N ARG A 79 2.81 6.99 -18.01
CA ARG A 79 3.86 6.60 -18.96
C ARG A 79 4.60 7.83 -19.47
N LEU A 80 3.89 8.93 -19.71
CA LEU A 80 4.50 10.20 -20.11
C LEU A 80 5.41 10.73 -19.01
N ILE A 81 4.91 10.80 -17.77
CA ILE A 81 5.70 11.22 -16.58
C ILE A 81 6.93 10.33 -16.38
N HIS A 82 6.78 9.02 -16.55
CA HIS A 82 7.92 8.10 -16.45
C HIS A 82 8.95 8.34 -17.57
N SER A 83 8.50 8.61 -18.80
CA SER A 83 9.37 8.82 -19.96
C SER A 83 10.20 10.11 -19.91
N THR A 84 9.79 11.09 -19.09
CA THR A 84 10.55 12.31 -18.85
C THR A 84 11.62 12.14 -17.78
N GLY A 85 11.60 11.04 -17.02
CA GLY A 85 12.52 10.88 -15.90
C GLY A 85 12.08 11.60 -14.62
N LEU A 86 10.89 12.18 -14.59
CA LEU A 86 10.37 12.89 -13.41
C LEU A 86 10.04 11.93 -12.27
N TYR A 87 10.47 12.27 -11.05
CA TYR A 87 9.93 11.70 -9.82
C TYR A 87 8.76 12.57 -9.32
N VAL A 88 7.59 11.96 -9.13
CA VAL A 88 6.38 12.68 -8.70
C VAL A 88 5.77 11.96 -7.51
N LEU A 89 5.50 12.69 -6.43
CA LEU A 89 4.88 12.15 -5.22
C LEU A 89 3.39 12.52 -5.18
N ASP A 90 2.53 11.52 -5.42
CA ASP A 90 1.08 11.59 -5.30
C ASP A 90 0.62 11.21 -3.89
N TRP A 91 -0.49 11.78 -3.43
CA TRP A 91 -1.00 11.55 -2.08
C TRP A 91 -1.57 10.15 -1.91
N GLY A 92 -2.06 9.51 -2.98
CA GLY A 92 -2.78 8.25 -2.86
C GLY A 92 -4.03 8.35 -1.99
N HIS A 93 -4.55 7.20 -1.56
CA HIS A 93 -5.72 7.15 -0.68
C HIS A 93 -5.33 7.19 0.79
N PRO A 94 -6.05 7.95 1.64
CA PRO A 94 -5.85 7.90 3.08
C PRO A 94 -6.18 6.50 3.61
N PRO A 95 -5.48 6.02 4.64
CA PRO A 95 -5.84 4.77 5.31
C PRO A 95 -7.24 4.89 5.91
N GLU A 96 -8.05 3.83 5.76
CA GLU A 96 -9.38 3.74 6.34
C GLU A 96 -9.31 3.86 7.87
N PRO A 97 -10.24 4.62 8.50
CA PRO A 97 -10.29 4.72 9.96
C PRO A 97 -10.76 3.39 10.55
N GLY A 98 -9.85 2.45 10.79
CA GLY A 98 -10.17 1.22 11.50
C GLY A 98 -9.30 -0.03 11.27
N ASN A 99 -8.18 0.03 10.53
CA ASN A 99 -7.38 -1.18 10.25
C ASN A 99 -5.91 -1.08 10.66
N THR A 100 -5.63 -0.64 11.89
CA THR A 100 -4.29 -0.68 12.50
C THR A 100 -4.17 -1.75 13.60
N ALA A 101 -4.92 -2.85 13.52
CA ALA A 101 -4.95 -3.88 14.57
C ALA A 101 -4.79 -5.32 14.04
N ASN A 102 -3.94 -5.56 13.04
CA ASN A 102 -3.59 -6.93 12.63
C ASN A 102 -2.10 -7.12 12.31
N ASP A 103 -1.22 -6.23 12.75
CA ASP A 103 0.24 -6.43 12.73
C ASP A 103 0.77 -6.87 14.10
N GLU A 104 0.05 -7.78 14.76
CA GLU A 104 0.58 -8.54 15.90
C GLU A 104 1.17 -9.86 15.38
N HIS A 105 2.51 -9.88 15.35
CA HIS A 105 3.36 -11.04 15.62
C HIS A 105 2.83 -12.41 15.16
N VAL A 106 3.10 -12.77 13.90
CA VAL A 106 3.33 -14.18 13.56
C VAL A 106 4.77 -14.53 13.97
N THR A 107 4.97 -14.73 15.28
CA THR A 107 6.06 -15.57 15.75
C THR A 107 5.54 -16.52 16.81
N ASP A 108 5.74 -17.79 16.51
CA ASP A 108 5.87 -18.90 17.44
C ASP A 108 4.58 -19.61 17.90
N ALA A 109 4.21 -20.64 17.12
CA ALA A 109 3.85 -21.92 17.72
C ALA A 109 4.31 -23.04 16.79
N ILE A 110 5.57 -23.40 16.98
CA ILE A 110 6.19 -24.62 16.48
C ILE A 110 5.25 -25.82 16.66
N ARG A 111 4.94 -26.42 15.52
CA ARG A 111 4.50 -27.80 15.29
C ARG A 111 5.01 -28.78 16.36
N LYS A 112 4.11 -29.26 17.22
CA LYS A 112 4.26 -30.56 17.88
C LYS A 112 3.29 -31.56 17.26
N GLU A 113 3.81 -32.33 16.30
CA GLU A 113 3.29 -33.68 16.05
C GLU A 113 3.36 -34.51 17.32
N PRO A 114 2.41 -35.44 17.51
CA PRO A 114 2.86 -36.78 17.81
C PRO A 114 2.06 -37.87 17.07
N ALA A 115 2.80 -38.71 16.35
CA ALA A 115 2.50 -40.13 16.13
C ALA A 115 3.88 -40.82 15.93
N PRO A 116 4.11 -42.10 16.31
CA PRO A 116 3.16 -43.20 16.12
C PRO A 116 3.12 -44.32 17.20
N GLN A 117 2.19 -45.24 16.91
CA GLN A 117 1.82 -46.57 17.41
C GLN A 117 2.85 -47.46 18.13
N ASN A 118 2.33 -48.34 19.02
CA ASN A 118 2.56 -49.81 19.17
C ASN A 118 2.10 -50.24 20.58
N GLY A 119 1.45 -51.36 20.86
CA GLY A 119 0.99 -52.53 20.11
C GLY A 119 0.26 -53.47 21.10
N ASP A 120 -0.55 -54.37 20.53
CA ASP A 120 -1.08 -55.65 21.04
C ASP A 120 -1.06 -56.01 22.53
N THR A 121 -2.19 -56.49 23.05
CA THR A 121 -2.37 -57.94 23.32
C THR A 121 -3.87 -58.29 23.47
N SER A 122 -4.20 -59.44 22.90
CA SER A 122 -5.50 -60.00 22.54
C SER A 122 -6.34 -60.64 23.66
N ALA A 123 -7.53 -61.06 23.21
CA ALA A 123 -8.29 -62.26 23.58
C ALA A 123 -9.18 -62.15 24.83
N ALA A 124 -10.35 -62.77 24.93
CA ALA A 124 -11.31 -63.45 24.03
C ALA A 124 -12.44 -63.92 24.99
N THR A 125 -13.54 -64.46 24.43
CA THR A 125 -14.53 -65.33 25.11
C THR A 125 -15.74 -64.59 25.71
N VAL A 126 -17.01 -64.99 25.62
CA VAL A 126 -17.88 -65.79 24.73
C VAL A 126 -19.32 -65.59 25.29
N ASN A 127 -20.31 -65.70 24.40
CA ASN A 127 -21.77 -65.78 24.57
C ASN A 127 -22.36 -66.34 25.87
N HIS A 128 -23.50 -65.76 26.29
CA HIS A 128 -24.81 -66.40 26.60
C HIS A 128 -25.79 -65.26 26.98
N GLY A 129 -27.05 -65.16 26.59
CA GLY A 129 -28.08 -66.20 26.42
C GLY A 129 -29.20 -65.91 27.45
N GLU A 130 -30.43 -65.71 26.97
CA GLU A 130 -31.74 -65.74 27.70
C GLU A 130 -31.98 -64.71 28.83
N ALA A 131 -32.97 -63.82 28.70
CA ALA A 131 -34.42 -64.01 28.92
C ALA A 131 -34.77 -64.36 30.39
N ILE A 132 -35.67 -63.58 31.00
CA ILE A 132 -36.88 -63.98 31.76
C ILE A 132 -37.56 -62.70 32.32
N PRO A 133 -38.90 -62.62 32.33
CA PRO A 133 -39.67 -61.41 32.60
C PRO A 133 -40.21 -61.33 34.05
N GLY A 134 -40.81 -60.19 34.38
CA GLY A 134 -41.67 -59.97 35.54
C GLY A 134 -42.50 -58.71 35.35
#